data_AF-A0A1F8Y7S4-F1
#
_entry.id   AF-A0A1F8Y7S4-F1
#
_cell.length_a   1.000
_cell.length_b   1.000
_cell.length_c   1.000
_cell.angle_alpha   90.00
_cell.angle_beta   90.00
_cell.angle_gamma   90.00
#
_symmetry.space_group_name_H-M   'P 1'
#
loop_
_entity.id
_entity.type
_entity.pdbx_description
1 polymer ?
#
loop_
_entity_poly.entity_id
_entity_poly.type
_entity_poly.pdbx_seq_one_letter_code
_entity_poly.pdbx_strand_id
1 'polypeptide(L)'
;MPAKLRVIYKGLIMDNNIERYTRYIKRYFLVLFVGLIVTLSGADSAQGKGEEKGGDGAGIFNLKTGDILSPGKLTQPHSHLEGITNCTKCHLLNGGVPDKKCLACHSVLKEKIDLKTGYHSIGDIAKKRCIICHTDHKGSAFDILALDEKTFPHEKTGYRLEGKHRDVRCEKCHSPEYQKTKAEKRTYIGLRDDCLNCHKDIHQGQLSRTCEGCHNLASWKGRDINFIHNRDSKYSLTGRHKDIDCFKCHPTENRVVKYVGMKFQSCIDCHKDKHAGTMGTPLKTLGKKCEGCHNTETWRPLKGFWKELKVEHSKTRYILEGKHEAVACEKCHLNDRLKWLDFSKCISCHTDEHKKQFVQNRCDDCHNVGAWKPSTYDHEKSEYKLKGVHLLLECAQCHTNGRYKPLESKCQTCHPLYGDFFDKLKTLKDPLPHPPELMPKDVKCEECHGIGFKHEVFREVERGCDLCHPDLYSEWQGYWREEIRNRLLKLNGDMETLEKGLKLVKINKGSFFVRSSSLFKEVSDAGNFAKRVSTLIREEKTLERRVILNLLNRAEEQIKEALKGLDKLQKPQ
;
A
#
# COMPACT_ATOMS: atom_id res chain seq x y z
N MET A 1 46.40 13.26 -0.86
CA MET A 1 47.55 14.01 -0.29
C MET A 1 48.65 14.07 -1.35
N PRO A 2 49.57 15.05 -1.38
CA PRO A 2 49.63 16.37 -0.71
C PRO A 2 49.12 17.49 -1.68
N ALA A 3 48.99 18.80 -1.42
CA ALA A 3 49.38 19.79 -0.40
C ALA A 3 50.40 20.86 -0.89
N LYS A 4 50.09 22.14 -0.56
CA LYS A 4 50.89 23.40 -0.62
C LYS A 4 50.88 24.25 -1.90
N LEU A 5 50.42 25.51 -1.72
CA LEU A 5 51.07 26.73 -2.24
C LEU A 5 50.75 27.92 -1.30
N ARG A 6 51.70 28.88 -1.18
CA ARG A 6 51.68 30.06 -0.29
C ARG A 6 51.80 31.35 -1.11
N VAL A 7 51.16 32.44 -0.69
CA VAL A 7 51.58 33.88 -0.75
C VAL A 7 50.73 34.59 0.34
N ILE A 8 51.18 35.28 1.40
CA ILE A 8 52.20 36.34 1.69
C ILE A 8 51.70 37.77 1.44
N TYR A 9 51.51 38.56 2.50
CA TYR A 9 51.93 39.97 2.58
C TYR A 9 52.19 40.41 4.03
N LYS A 10 52.62 41.67 4.21
CA LYS A 10 53.76 41.97 5.11
C LYS A 10 53.93 43.48 5.45
N GLY A 11 53.69 43.87 6.71
CA GLY A 11 54.11 45.17 7.31
C GLY A 11 53.42 45.40 8.67
N LEU A 12 54.09 45.72 9.80
CA LEU A 12 54.98 46.86 10.15
C LEU A 12 54.19 48.19 10.11
N ILE A 13 54.15 49.05 11.16
CA ILE A 13 55.20 49.51 12.10
C ILE A 13 54.64 49.85 13.53
N MET A 14 55.54 49.75 14.53
CA MET A 14 55.72 50.41 15.87
C MET A 14 54.68 51.43 16.40
N ASP A 15 54.50 51.71 17.70
CA ASP A 15 55.46 51.96 18.82
C ASP A 15 54.72 51.78 20.18
N ASN A 16 55.29 51.75 21.39
CA ASN A 16 56.67 51.87 21.88
C ASN A 16 56.86 51.01 23.17
N ASN A 17 58.08 50.80 23.64
CA ASN A 17 58.44 49.78 24.65
C ASN A 17 59.34 50.37 25.77
N ILE A 18 59.75 49.55 26.76
CA ILE A 18 60.82 49.82 27.77
C ILE A 18 60.32 50.75 28.93
N GLU A 19 60.56 50.52 30.22
CA GLU A 19 61.71 49.91 30.93
C GLU A 19 61.32 49.26 32.30
N ARG A 20 62.22 48.43 32.86
CA ARG A 20 62.25 47.90 34.27
C ARG A 20 61.08 46.99 34.71
N TYR A 21 61.27 45.82 35.32
CA TYR A 21 62.44 45.21 35.98
C TYR A 21 62.49 43.69 35.73
N THR A 22 63.69 43.15 35.48
CA THR A 22 63.98 41.71 35.66
C THR A 22 65.02 41.53 36.75
N ARG A 23 64.95 40.38 37.44
CA ARG A 23 65.95 39.83 38.40
C ARG A 23 66.16 40.63 39.71
N TYR A 24 65.81 40.01 40.85
CA TYR A 24 66.73 39.57 41.93
C TYR A 24 65.89 38.87 43.03
N ILE A 25 66.18 37.60 43.36
CA ILE A 25 66.76 37.12 44.65
C ILE A 25 65.82 37.28 45.87
N LYS A 26 65.24 36.19 46.44
CA LYS A 26 65.79 35.22 47.43
C LYS A 26 66.30 35.86 48.76
N ARG A 27 65.75 35.42 49.91
CA ARG A 27 66.00 35.94 51.29
C ARG A 27 65.40 37.35 51.49
N TYR A 28 64.89 37.81 52.63
CA TYR A 28 64.97 37.45 54.07
C TYR A 28 63.52 37.48 54.65
N PHE A 29 63.08 36.79 55.71
CA PHE A 29 63.65 36.33 56.99
C PHE A 29 64.07 37.41 58.00
N LEU A 30 63.16 37.67 58.96
CA LEU A 30 63.42 37.94 60.40
C LEU A 30 63.71 39.39 60.88
N VAL A 31 63.32 39.63 62.15
CA VAL A 31 63.84 40.61 63.15
C VAL A 31 63.18 42.02 63.27
N LEU A 32 62.46 42.22 64.41
CA LEU A 32 62.49 43.32 65.45
C LEU A 32 62.62 44.82 65.01
N PHE A 33 62.34 45.89 65.79
CA PHE A 33 61.71 46.13 67.12
C PHE A 33 61.31 47.64 67.27
N VAL A 34 60.32 47.94 68.12
CA VAL A 34 60.19 49.10 69.05
C VAL A 34 60.24 50.58 68.60
N GLY A 35 59.14 51.30 68.92
CA GLY A 35 59.13 52.54 69.75
C GLY A 35 59.40 53.91 69.08
N LEU A 36 59.12 55.08 69.70
CA LEU A 36 58.26 55.50 70.84
C LEU A 36 58.27 57.07 70.89
N ILE A 37 57.35 57.74 71.64
CA ILE A 37 57.38 59.17 72.09
C ILE A 37 57.09 60.22 70.97
N VAL A 38 56.02 61.06 70.97
CA VAL A 38 55.36 62.02 71.91
C VAL A 38 55.95 63.45 71.88
N THR A 39 55.12 64.46 71.53
CA THR A 39 54.96 65.86 72.06
C THR A 39 54.11 66.66 71.04
N LEU A 40 52.93 67.21 71.37
CA LEU A 40 52.53 68.37 72.21
C LEU A 40 52.54 69.75 71.50
N SER A 41 51.35 70.33 71.30
CA SER A 41 50.95 71.77 71.20
C SER A 41 49.54 71.85 70.57
N GLY A 42 48.56 72.67 70.95
CA GLY A 42 48.43 73.62 72.07
C GLY A 42 47.51 74.81 71.71
N ALA A 43 46.38 74.99 72.43
CA ALA A 43 45.49 76.19 72.45
C ALA A 43 44.76 76.63 71.13
N ASP A 44 43.61 77.33 71.12
CA ASP A 44 42.66 77.68 72.20
C ASP A 44 41.23 78.02 71.66
N SER A 45 40.23 77.88 72.55
CA SER A 45 38.95 78.62 72.69
C SER A 45 38.06 79.05 71.49
N ALA A 46 36.81 78.56 71.48
CA ALA A 46 35.57 79.39 71.61
C ALA A 46 34.32 78.54 71.94
N GLN A 47 33.31 79.13 72.58
CA GLN A 47 32.18 78.44 73.26
C GLN A 47 30.90 78.30 72.40
N GLY A 48 30.02 77.34 72.76
CA GLY A 48 28.58 77.64 72.77
C GLY A 48 27.53 76.52 72.52
N LYS A 49 27.16 75.76 73.57
CA LYS A 49 25.82 75.13 73.82
C LYS A 49 25.26 74.15 72.77
N GLY A 50 24.86 72.90 73.09
CA GLY A 50 24.89 72.15 74.35
C GLY A 50 24.22 70.76 74.20
N GLU A 51 24.48 69.86 75.17
CA GLU A 51 23.74 68.58 75.42
C GLU A 51 23.79 67.52 74.28
N GLU A 52 24.85 66.71 74.10
CA GLU A 52 25.32 65.55 74.92
C GLU A 52 24.22 64.48 75.17
N LYS A 53 24.38 63.15 74.93
CA LYS A 53 25.53 62.25 74.65
C LYS A 53 25.06 61.07 73.76
N GLY A 54 25.88 60.36 72.98
CA GLY A 54 27.31 60.44 72.69
C GLY A 54 27.67 59.35 71.67
N GLY A 55 28.53 59.66 70.68
CA GLY A 55 28.85 58.79 69.54
C GLY A 55 30.11 57.94 69.71
N ASP A 56 30.48 57.27 68.62
CA ASP A 56 31.61 56.34 68.55
C ASP A 56 32.96 56.98 68.90
N GLY A 57 33.72 56.35 69.80
CA GLY A 57 35.05 56.81 70.20
C GLY A 57 35.75 55.78 71.09
N ALA A 58 36.91 55.29 70.64
CA ALA A 58 37.68 54.18 71.22
C ALA A 58 37.73 54.12 72.76
N GLY A 59 36.84 53.31 73.35
CA GLY A 59 36.87 52.95 74.75
C GLY A 59 37.86 51.81 75.03
N ILE A 60 38.76 52.02 75.99
CA ILE A 60 39.63 50.99 76.57
C ILE A 60 38.75 49.85 77.09
N PHE A 61 39.10 48.59 76.80
CA PHE A 61 38.27 47.41 77.06
C PHE A 61 37.84 47.27 78.53
N ASN A 62 36.64 47.75 78.85
CA ASN A 62 35.89 47.40 80.04
C ASN A 62 35.17 46.08 79.80
N LEU A 63 35.92 44.97 79.82
CA LEU A 63 35.37 43.61 79.68
C LEU A 63 34.46 43.31 80.87
N LYS A 64 33.13 43.34 80.65
CA LYS A 64 32.20 42.78 81.61
C LYS A 64 32.32 41.26 81.56
N THR A 65 32.22 40.61 82.71
CA THR A 65 32.49 39.18 82.88
C THR A 65 31.60 38.24 82.05
N GLY A 66 30.52 38.76 81.45
CA GLY A 66 29.66 38.02 80.52
C GLY A 66 30.18 37.95 79.08
N ASP A 67 30.98 38.92 78.63
CA ASP A 67 31.48 39.02 77.24
C ASP A 67 32.54 37.95 76.92
N ILE A 68 33.07 37.30 77.95
CA ILE A 68 34.03 36.18 77.85
C ILE A 68 33.31 34.84 77.56
N LEU A 69 32.00 34.73 77.84
CA LEU A 69 31.24 33.47 77.79
C LEU A 69 30.21 33.37 76.66
N SER A 70 29.84 34.48 76.02
CA SER A 70 28.96 34.48 74.85
C SER A 70 29.47 35.45 73.77
N PRO A 71 30.07 34.97 72.67
CA PRO A 71 30.74 35.82 71.68
C PRO A 71 29.78 36.55 70.71
N GLY A 72 28.51 36.68 71.07
CA GLY A 72 27.45 37.30 70.26
C GLY A 72 26.17 36.45 70.20
N LYS A 73 25.05 37.09 69.88
CA LYS A 73 23.76 36.40 69.67
C LYS A 73 23.86 35.35 68.55
N LEU A 74 23.15 34.25 68.73
CA LEU A 74 22.96 33.18 67.76
C LEU A 74 22.12 33.66 66.56
N THR A 75 22.25 32.96 65.43
CA THR A 75 21.40 33.19 64.24
C THR A 75 19.95 32.80 64.50
N GLN A 76 19.00 33.35 63.72
CA GLN A 76 17.58 33.09 63.94
C GLN A 76 17.20 31.59 63.98
N PRO A 77 17.72 30.69 63.12
CA PRO A 77 17.45 29.25 63.19
C PRO A 77 17.86 28.62 64.54
N HIS A 78 18.96 29.09 65.14
CA HIS A 78 19.49 28.59 66.41
C HIS A 78 19.12 29.46 67.63
N SER A 79 18.27 30.48 67.47
CA SER A 79 17.80 31.34 68.57
C SER A 79 17.15 30.57 69.74
N HIS A 80 16.58 29.39 69.45
CA HIS A 80 16.03 28.48 70.46
C HIS A 80 17.10 27.77 71.33
N LEU A 81 18.38 27.90 70.99
CA LEU A 81 19.54 27.39 71.74
C LEU A 81 20.26 28.47 72.55
N GLU A 82 19.74 29.70 72.58
CA GLU A 82 20.29 30.79 73.41
C GLU A 82 20.32 30.44 74.90
N GLY A 83 21.22 31.07 75.64
CA GLY A 83 21.34 30.94 77.10
C GLY A 83 22.53 30.10 77.60
N ILE A 84 23.03 30.47 78.78
CA ILE A 84 24.34 30.04 79.31
C ILE A 84 24.51 28.53 79.53
N THR A 85 23.42 27.78 79.68
CA THR A 85 23.44 26.31 79.86
C THR A 85 23.55 25.54 78.56
N ASN A 86 23.34 26.19 77.41
CA ASN A 86 23.27 25.53 76.10
C ASN A 86 24.62 25.46 75.37
N CYS A 87 25.67 26.17 75.81
CA CYS A 87 26.94 26.28 75.10
C CYS A 87 27.58 24.90 74.75
N THR A 88 27.45 23.92 75.64
CA THR A 88 27.98 22.55 75.47
C THR A 88 27.19 21.70 74.46
N LYS A 89 26.03 22.17 73.97
CA LYS A 89 25.33 21.55 72.83
C LYS A 89 26.13 21.68 71.54
N CYS A 90 26.92 22.75 71.37
CA CYS A 90 27.77 22.97 70.21
C CYS A 90 29.27 22.80 70.54
N HIS A 91 29.72 23.29 71.70
CA HIS A 91 31.14 23.31 72.07
C HIS A 91 31.59 22.07 72.87
N LEU A 92 32.87 21.72 72.74
CA LEU A 92 33.64 20.95 73.70
C LEU A 92 34.47 21.91 74.55
N LEU A 93 34.55 21.67 75.86
CA LEU A 93 35.16 22.58 76.85
C LEU A 93 36.57 23.07 76.46
N ASN A 94 37.43 22.19 75.93
CA ASN A 94 38.78 22.51 75.43
C ASN A 94 38.99 22.15 73.94
N GLY A 95 37.91 22.00 73.16
CA GLY A 95 37.98 21.39 71.80
C GLY A 95 37.29 22.17 70.68
N GLY A 96 36.77 23.37 70.95
CA GLY A 96 36.00 24.14 69.98
C GLY A 96 34.68 23.48 69.59
N VAL A 97 34.22 23.71 68.35
CA VAL A 97 32.95 23.18 67.82
C VAL A 97 33.25 22.04 66.83
N PRO A 98 33.00 20.76 67.19
CA PRO A 98 33.18 19.64 66.29
C PRO A 98 31.91 19.35 65.47
N ASP A 99 32.07 19.05 64.19
CA ASP A 99 30.96 18.85 63.24
C ASP A 99 29.95 17.77 63.69
N LYS A 100 30.38 16.76 64.47
CA LYS A 100 29.51 15.74 65.06
C LYS A 100 28.39 16.30 65.95
N LYS A 101 28.58 17.50 66.54
CA LYS A 101 27.55 18.17 67.34
C LYS A 101 26.47 18.79 66.44
N CYS A 102 26.86 19.41 65.33
CA CYS A 102 25.94 19.90 64.30
C CYS A 102 25.13 18.73 63.70
N LEU A 103 25.82 17.66 63.30
CA LEU A 103 25.21 16.49 62.66
C LEU A 103 24.31 15.65 63.60
N ALA A 104 24.38 15.86 64.92
CA ALA A 104 23.45 15.23 65.87
C ALA A 104 22.03 15.80 65.77
N CYS A 105 21.89 17.08 65.44
CA CYS A 105 20.59 17.73 65.21
C CYS A 105 20.22 17.73 63.72
N HIS A 106 21.19 17.98 62.83
CA HIS A 106 20.98 17.96 61.37
C HIS A 106 21.08 16.52 60.80
N SER A 107 20.22 15.63 61.28
CA SER A 107 20.24 14.20 60.93
C SER A 107 20.10 13.91 59.43
N VAL A 108 19.29 14.68 58.70
CA VAL A 108 19.14 14.54 57.23
C VAL A 108 20.42 14.94 56.50
N LEU A 109 21.15 15.95 56.98
CA LEU A 109 22.46 16.32 56.44
C LEU A 109 23.49 15.24 56.77
N LYS A 110 23.46 14.69 57.99
CA LYS A 110 24.31 13.57 58.40
C LYS A 110 24.11 12.37 57.49
N GLU A 111 22.87 11.95 57.24
CA GLU A 111 22.54 10.85 56.32
C GLU A 111 23.15 11.08 54.93
N LYS A 112 23.00 12.29 54.37
CA LYS A 112 23.58 12.63 53.08
C LYS A 112 25.11 12.59 53.07
N ILE A 113 25.77 13.07 54.13
CA ILE A 113 27.23 13.02 54.30
C ILE A 113 27.73 11.58 54.46
N ASP A 114 27.07 10.76 55.29
CA ASP A 114 27.41 9.34 55.50
C ASP A 114 27.31 8.55 54.18
N LEU A 115 26.24 8.81 53.40
CA LEU A 115 26.03 8.25 52.07
C LEU A 115 26.95 8.84 50.98
N LYS A 116 27.75 9.86 51.30
CA LYS A 116 28.61 10.62 50.37
C LYS A 116 27.83 11.25 49.19
N THR A 117 26.63 11.75 49.46
CA THR A 117 25.73 12.39 48.49
C THR A 117 25.47 13.87 48.85
N GLY A 118 25.12 14.68 47.85
CA GLY A 118 24.83 16.11 48.05
C GLY A 118 26.07 17.00 48.20
N TYR A 119 25.83 18.31 48.25
CA TYR A 119 26.86 19.36 48.19
C TYR A 119 27.98 19.23 49.23
N HIS A 120 27.60 18.89 50.47
CA HIS A 120 28.55 18.76 51.59
C HIS A 120 29.44 17.51 51.52
N SER A 121 29.20 16.62 50.56
CA SER A 121 29.98 15.37 50.37
C SER A 121 31.00 15.45 49.24
N ILE A 122 31.07 16.57 48.51
CA ILE A 122 31.80 16.64 47.23
C ILE A 122 33.05 17.53 47.32
N GLY A 123 34.15 17.03 46.76
CA GLY A 123 35.41 17.75 46.58
C GLY A 123 36.00 18.28 47.89
N ASP A 124 36.42 19.55 47.90
CA ASP A 124 37.01 20.17 49.08
C ASP A 124 35.99 20.64 50.12
N ILE A 125 34.69 20.64 49.82
CA ILE A 125 33.65 20.95 50.82
C ILE A 125 33.61 19.86 51.89
N ALA A 126 33.70 18.59 51.49
CA ALA A 126 33.72 17.44 52.40
C ALA A 126 34.91 17.41 53.38
N LYS A 127 35.94 18.22 53.14
CA LYS A 127 37.15 18.34 53.99
C LYS A 127 37.09 19.55 54.92
N LYS A 128 36.11 20.45 54.77
CA LYS A 128 35.95 21.65 55.59
C LYS A 128 35.05 21.36 56.79
N ARG A 129 35.44 21.86 57.97
CA ARG A 129 34.56 21.88 59.15
C ARG A 129 33.37 22.79 58.90
N CYS A 130 32.20 22.44 59.42
CA CYS A 130 30.95 23.18 59.22
C CYS A 130 31.08 24.66 59.59
N ILE A 131 31.72 24.94 60.73
CA ILE A 131 31.90 26.30 61.27
C ILE A 131 32.72 27.25 60.37
N ILE A 132 33.51 26.73 59.43
CA ILE A 132 34.30 27.56 58.49
C ILE A 132 33.38 28.35 57.55
N CYS A 133 32.20 27.81 57.22
CA CYS A 133 31.20 28.48 56.39
C CYS A 133 29.98 28.91 57.23
N HIS A 134 29.54 28.08 58.16
CA HIS A 134 28.35 28.30 58.99
C HIS A 134 28.76 28.80 60.39
N THR A 135 29.08 30.09 60.51
CA THR A 135 29.39 30.74 61.81
C THR A 135 28.12 31.33 62.42
N ASP A 136 27.80 30.97 63.67
CA ASP A 136 26.49 31.28 64.24
C ASP A 136 26.41 32.59 65.05
N HIS A 137 27.47 32.95 65.79
CA HIS A 137 27.52 34.14 66.66
C HIS A 137 27.69 35.47 65.89
N LYS A 138 26.93 35.64 64.80
CA LYS A 138 26.90 36.84 63.95
C LYS A 138 25.62 37.66 64.13
N GLY A 139 24.79 37.29 65.10
CA GLY A 139 23.52 37.94 65.39
C GLY A 139 22.35 37.34 64.62
N SER A 140 21.14 37.51 65.16
CA SER A 140 19.95 36.80 64.69
C SER A 140 19.56 37.11 63.24
N ALA A 141 19.92 38.28 62.72
CA ALA A 141 19.69 38.67 61.33
C ALA A 141 20.72 38.13 60.32
N PHE A 142 21.78 37.44 60.77
CA PHE A 142 22.78 36.86 59.88
C PHE A 142 22.22 35.61 59.17
N ASP A 143 22.30 35.60 57.83
CA ASP A 143 22.03 34.40 57.05
C ASP A 143 23.21 33.42 57.17
N ILE A 144 23.05 32.40 58.01
CA ILE A 144 24.03 31.33 58.18
C ILE A 144 24.15 30.42 56.96
N LEU A 145 23.16 30.36 56.06
CA LEU A 145 23.22 29.54 54.85
C LEU A 145 24.03 30.24 53.75
N ALA A 146 23.89 31.56 53.61
CA ALA A 146 24.63 32.43 52.70
C ALA A 146 24.71 31.87 51.26
N LEU A 147 23.58 31.37 50.76
CA LEU A 147 23.46 30.71 49.47
C LEU A 147 23.24 31.74 48.36
N ASP A 148 24.18 31.87 47.42
CA ASP A 148 23.93 32.63 46.19
C ASP A 148 23.06 31.79 45.22
N GLU A 149 21.74 32.02 45.28
CA GLU A 149 20.74 31.38 44.43
C GLU A 149 21.01 31.56 42.91
N LYS A 150 21.80 32.56 42.50
CA LYS A 150 22.11 32.80 41.07
C LYS A 150 23.31 32.01 40.57
N THR A 151 24.28 31.69 41.44
CA THR A 151 25.53 31.01 41.04
C THR A 151 25.68 29.61 41.63
N PHE A 152 24.70 29.13 42.40
CA PHE A 152 24.78 27.83 43.07
C PHE A 152 24.91 26.64 42.08
N PRO A 153 26.03 25.88 42.14
CA PRO A 153 26.34 24.81 41.18
C PRO A 153 25.57 23.53 41.49
N HIS A 154 24.35 23.40 40.93
CA HIS A 154 23.48 22.25 41.13
C HIS A 154 24.12 20.91 40.74
N GLU A 155 25.02 20.89 39.75
CA GLU A 155 25.80 19.71 39.38
C GLU A 155 26.65 19.14 40.54
N LYS A 156 26.96 19.93 41.56
CA LYS A 156 27.63 19.50 42.80
C LYS A 156 26.66 18.98 43.86
N THR A 157 25.37 18.81 43.56
CA THR A 157 24.39 18.21 44.49
C THR A 157 24.06 16.75 44.18
N GLY A 158 24.50 16.24 43.03
CA GLY A 158 24.07 14.96 42.47
C GLY A 158 22.86 15.08 41.52
N TYR A 159 22.11 16.18 41.58
CA TYR A 159 21.00 16.46 40.65
C TYR A 159 21.37 17.59 39.69
N ARG A 160 21.63 17.24 38.42
CA ARG A 160 22.04 18.21 37.41
C ARG A 160 20.81 18.82 36.72
N LEU A 161 20.70 20.15 36.76
CA LEU A 161 19.66 20.85 36.01
C LEU A 161 19.95 20.77 34.50
N GLU A 162 19.04 20.12 33.78
CA GLU A 162 19.15 19.88 32.33
C GLU A 162 17.84 20.22 31.61
N GLY A 163 17.98 20.61 30.33
CA GLY A 163 16.88 21.12 29.53
C GLY A 163 16.11 22.24 30.23
N LYS A 164 14.78 22.13 30.25
CA LYS A 164 13.88 23.13 30.86
C LYS A 164 14.00 23.29 32.37
N HIS A 165 14.60 22.33 33.08
CA HIS A 165 14.82 22.46 34.53
C HIS A 165 15.85 23.53 34.89
N ARG A 166 16.68 23.98 33.93
CA ARG A 166 17.60 25.13 34.11
C ARG A 166 16.87 26.47 34.23
N ASP A 167 15.67 26.57 33.66
CA ASP A 167 14.88 27.80 33.63
C ASP A 167 13.89 27.90 34.82
N VAL A 168 13.87 26.88 35.70
CA VAL A 168 12.93 26.74 36.81
C VAL A 168 13.48 27.44 38.06
N ARG A 169 12.67 28.31 38.69
CA ARG A 169 13.04 28.98 39.95
C ARG A 169 13.10 28.00 41.11
N CYS A 170 14.02 28.24 42.04
CA CYS A 170 14.30 27.37 43.19
C CYS A 170 13.05 26.95 43.97
N GLU A 171 12.08 27.85 44.20
CA GLU A 171 10.87 27.56 44.99
C GLU A 171 9.92 26.56 44.33
N LYS A 172 10.01 26.39 43.00
CA LYS A 172 9.16 25.42 42.27
C LYS A 172 9.61 23.99 42.49
N CYS A 173 10.89 23.76 42.79
CA CYS A 173 11.45 22.46 43.16
C CYS A 173 11.48 22.31 44.70
N HIS A 174 11.96 23.34 45.40
CA HIS A 174 12.07 23.37 46.86
C HIS A 174 10.79 23.88 47.54
N SER A 175 9.65 23.33 47.10
CA SER A 175 8.34 23.52 47.73
C SER A 175 8.16 22.56 48.92
N PRO A 176 7.49 22.97 50.02
CA PRO A 176 7.08 22.07 51.10
C PRO A 176 6.23 20.87 50.64
N GLU A 177 5.57 20.97 49.48
CA GLU A 177 4.78 19.89 48.86
C GLU A 177 5.63 18.65 48.53
N TYR A 178 6.89 18.84 48.14
CA TYR A 178 7.78 17.78 47.65
C TYR A 178 8.86 17.37 48.67
N GLN A 179 8.79 17.91 49.89
CA GLN A 179 9.78 17.72 50.95
C GLN A 179 9.32 16.68 51.97
N LYS A 180 10.19 15.72 52.26
CA LYS A 180 9.91 14.60 53.19
C LYS A 180 9.79 15.03 54.67
N THR A 181 10.20 16.25 55.01
CA THR A 181 10.28 16.75 56.39
C THR A 181 9.43 18.01 56.56
N LYS A 182 8.53 18.02 57.57
CA LYS A 182 7.72 19.19 57.99
C LYS A 182 8.53 20.39 58.55
N ALA A 183 9.85 20.38 58.42
CA ALA A 183 10.75 21.34 59.04
C ALA A 183 10.95 22.57 58.14
N GLU A 184 10.19 23.62 58.46
CA GLU A 184 10.37 25.02 58.06
C GLU A 184 10.09 25.41 56.60
N LYS A 185 9.96 26.74 56.38
CA LYS A 185 9.31 27.33 55.19
C LYS A 185 10.14 27.23 53.89
N ARG A 186 11.43 26.91 53.97
CA ARG A 186 12.34 26.63 52.84
C ARG A 186 13.48 25.71 53.31
N THR A 187 13.62 24.52 52.71
CA THR A 187 14.83 23.70 52.81
C THR A 187 15.31 23.23 51.44
N TYR A 188 16.63 23.26 51.24
CA TYR A 188 17.29 22.80 50.01
C TYR A 188 17.69 21.31 50.07
N ILE A 189 17.35 20.60 51.16
CA ILE A 189 17.77 19.21 51.42
C ILE A 189 16.52 18.31 51.50
N GLY A 190 16.62 17.09 50.96
CA GLY A 190 15.61 16.03 51.14
C GLY A 190 14.59 15.88 50.02
N LEU A 191 14.73 16.64 48.92
CA LEU A 191 14.01 16.39 47.67
C LEU A 191 14.50 15.07 47.04
N ARG A 192 13.59 14.33 46.39
CA ARG A 192 13.91 13.14 45.58
C ARG A 192 14.09 13.54 44.12
N ASP A 193 14.96 12.82 43.42
CA ASP A 193 15.35 13.04 42.03
C ASP A 193 14.50 12.27 41.01
N ASP A 194 13.64 11.35 41.44
CA ASP A 194 12.75 10.63 40.52
C ASP A 194 11.63 11.54 39.96
N CYS A 195 11.44 11.49 38.65
CA CYS A 195 10.48 12.32 37.90
C CYS A 195 9.07 12.34 38.53
N LEU A 196 8.62 11.21 39.10
CA LEU A 196 7.27 11.05 39.64
C LEU A 196 7.07 11.68 41.03
N ASN A 197 8.13 12.18 41.68
CA ASN A 197 8.03 12.98 42.90
C ASN A 197 7.39 14.37 42.63
N CYS A 198 7.57 14.91 41.43
CA CYS A 198 7.07 16.23 41.02
C CYS A 198 6.11 16.17 39.82
N HIS A 199 6.25 15.20 38.92
CA HIS A 199 5.41 15.05 37.73
C HIS A 199 4.39 13.92 37.89
N LYS A 200 3.12 14.22 37.58
CA LYS A 200 2.07 13.20 37.53
C LYS A 200 2.21 12.33 36.28
N ASP A 201 2.13 11.02 36.46
CA ASP A 201 2.00 10.09 35.33
C ASP A 201 0.66 10.28 34.61
N ILE A 202 0.72 10.76 33.37
CA ILE A 202 -0.43 10.94 32.48
C ILE A 202 -0.81 9.66 31.72
N HIS A 203 0.07 8.65 31.69
CA HIS A 203 -0.17 7.36 31.04
C HIS A 203 -0.91 6.37 31.96
N GLN A 204 -1.05 6.69 33.25
CA GLN A 204 -1.77 5.91 34.25
C GLN A 204 -1.27 4.46 34.37
N GLY A 205 0.05 4.28 34.44
CA GLY A 205 0.70 2.96 34.58
C GLY A 205 0.71 2.10 33.31
N GLN A 206 0.25 2.62 32.16
CA GLN A 206 0.35 1.89 30.88
C GLN A 206 1.79 1.70 30.38
N LEU A 207 2.72 2.56 30.80
CA LEU A 207 4.10 2.62 30.34
C LEU A 207 5.09 2.50 31.52
N SER A 208 6.37 2.33 31.21
CA SER A 208 7.44 2.29 32.21
C SER A 208 7.52 3.58 33.03
N ARG A 209 7.97 3.46 34.29
CA ARG A 209 8.29 4.60 35.17
C ARG A 209 9.59 5.33 34.77
N THR A 210 10.37 4.78 33.83
CA THR A 210 11.56 5.42 33.25
C THR A 210 11.15 6.37 32.12
N CYS A 211 10.74 7.58 32.49
CA CYS A 211 10.21 8.59 31.56
C CYS A 211 11.19 8.92 30.42
N GLU A 212 12.49 8.89 30.70
CA GLU A 212 13.61 9.31 29.85
C GLU A 212 13.79 8.42 28.60
N GLY A 213 13.26 7.18 28.66
CA GLY A 213 13.22 6.29 27.50
C GLY A 213 12.28 6.78 26.38
N CYS A 214 11.34 7.68 26.72
CA CYS A 214 10.38 8.24 25.77
C CYS A 214 10.42 9.77 25.72
N HIS A 215 10.52 10.46 26.85
CA HIS A 215 10.59 11.92 26.94
C HIS A 215 12.03 12.39 27.11
N ASN A 216 12.30 13.67 26.84
CA ASN A 216 13.56 14.31 27.22
C ASN A 216 13.32 15.64 27.92
N LEU A 217 14.36 16.14 28.57
CA LEU A 217 14.30 17.33 29.40
C LEU A 217 14.19 18.63 28.58
N ALA A 218 14.42 18.59 27.27
CA ALA A 218 14.26 19.73 26.37
C ALA A 218 12.80 19.88 25.88
N SER A 219 12.13 18.78 25.56
CA SER A 219 10.72 18.74 25.15
C SER A 219 10.00 17.49 25.67
N TRP A 220 8.90 17.71 26.40
CA TRP A 220 8.10 16.64 26.98
C TRP A 220 7.01 16.08 26.03
N LYS A 221 6.73 16.76 24.91
CA LYS A 221 5.60 16.45 24.02
C LYS A 221 5.90 16.76 22.55
N GLY A 222 5.17 16.13 21.64
CA GLY A 222 5.26 16.38 20.21
C GLY A 222 6.26 15.46 19.51
N ARG A 223 6.86 15.94 18.41
CA ARG A 223 7.74 15.13 17.55
C ARG A 223 9.16 14.94 18.10
N ASP A 224 9.56 15.75 19.08
CA ASP A 224 10.92 15.76 19.61
C ASP A 224 11.12 14.76 20.77
N ILE A 225 10.16 13.86 21.00
CA ILE A 225 10.27 12.79 22.00
C ILE A 225 11.24 11.70 21.54
N ASN A 226 11.91 11.03 22.48
CA ASN A 226 12.90 9.98 22.23
C ASN A 226 12.31 8.69 21.67
N PHE A 227 10.99 8.47 21.84
CA PHE A 227 10.28 7.27 21.41
C PHE A 227 10.13 7.19 19.88
N ILE A 228 10.59 6.08 19.29
CA ILE A 228 10.53 5.81 17.85
C ILE A 228 9.83 4.48 17.63
N HIS A 229 8.63 4.51 17.03
CA HIS A 229 7.82 3.31 16.77
C HIS A 229 8.58 2.13 16.14
N ASN A 230 9.47 2.41 15.19
CA ASN A 230 10.20 1.39 14.43
C ASN A 230 11.38 0.77 15.20
N ARG A 231 11.73 1.31 16.37
CA ARG A 231 12.79 0.83 17.28
C ARG A 231 12.20 0.27 18.57
N ASP A 232 11.25 0.99 19.16
CA ASP A 232 10.76 0.78 20.53
C ASP A 232 9.39 0.08 20.59
N SER A 233 8.78 -0.21 19.44
CA SER A 233 7.45 -0.82 19.37
C SER A 233 7.41 -1.98 18.37
N LYS A 234 6.41 -2.86 18.54
CA LYS A 234 6.16 -3.99 17.62
C LYS A 234 5.49 -3.57 16.31
N TYR A 235 5.07 -2.30 16.17
CA TYR A 235 4.41 -1.78 14.98
C TYR A 235 5.25 -0.70 14.31
N SER A 236 5.92 -1.06 13.22
CA SER A 236 6.72 -0.13 12.43
C SER A 236 5.83 0.72 11.52
N LEU A 237 5.90 2.05 11.67
CA LEU A 237 5.24 3.01 10.81
C LEU A 237 5.88 3.01 9.41
N THR A 238 5.07 2.69 8.41
CA THR A 238 5.43 2.68 6.98
C THR A 238 4.49 3.56 6.17
N GLY A 239 5.02 4.18 5.12
CA GLY A 239 4.36 5.19 4.32
C GLY A 239 3.63 6.25 5.14
N ARG A 240 2.38 6.53 4.77
CA ARG A 240 1.54 7.58 5.37
C ARG A 240 1.29 7.42 6.86
N HIS A 241 1.48 6.23 7.44
CA HIS A 241 1.41 6.05 8.90
C HIS A 241 2.52 6.80 9.64
N LYS A 242 3.58 7.26 8.97
CA LYS A 242 4.59 8.16 9.55
C LYS A 242 4.11 9.62 9.71
N ASP A 243 3.09 10.01 8.94
CA ASP A 243 2.63 11.41 8.83
C ASP A 243 1.38 11.69 9.68
N ILE A 244 0.81 10.68 10.35
CA ILE A 244 -0.44 10.81 11.11
C ILE A 244 -0.19 11.14 12.59
N ASP A 245 -1.10 11.94 13.16
CA ASP A 245 -1.11 12.25 14.58
C ASP A 245 -1.30 10.98 15.42
N CYS A 246 -0.54 10.84 16.52
CA CYS A 246 -0.56 9.65 17.38
C CYS A 246 -1.99 9.24 17.79
N PHE A 247 -2.84 10.22 18.11
CA PHE A 247 -4.22 10.00 18.57
C PHE A 247 -5.17 9.43 17.50
N LYS A 248 -4.78 9.38 16.22
CA LYS A 248 -5.53 8.69 15.16
C LYS A 248 -5.37 7.17 15.23
N CYS A 249 -4.29 6.67 15.84
CA CYS A 249 -4.07 5.26 16.13
C CYS A 249 -4.28 4.92 17.61
N HIS A 250 -3.96 5.85 18.51
CA HIS A 250 -4.09 5.70 19.96
C HIS A 250 -5.34 6.42 20.46
N PRO A 251 -6.51 5.74 20.56
CA PRO A 251 -7.75 6.37 20.98
C PRO A 251 -7.68 6.86 22.43
N THR A 252 -8.50 7.88 22.74
CA THR A 252 -8.66 8.38 24.10
C THR A 252 -9.94 7.78 24.71
N GLU A 253 -9.77 6.90 25.69
CA GLU A 253 -10.85 6.27 26.48
C GLU A 253 -10.82 6.88 27.89
N ASN A 254 -11.96 7.37 28.42
CA ASN A 254 -12.06 7.96 29.77
C ASN A 254 -11.02 9.07 30.09
N ARG A 255 -10.70 9.92 29.08
CA ARG A 255 -9.65 10.97 29.13
C ARG A 255 -8.20 10.44 29.20
N VAL A 256 -7.99 9.16 28.91
CA VAL A 256 -6.68 8.49 28.90
C VAL A 256 -6.38 7.98 27.49
N VAL A 257 -5.21 8.31 26.96
CA VAL A 257 -4.77 7.82 25.65
C VAL A 257 -4.25 6.39 25.81
N LYS A 258 -4.74 5.48 24.96
CA LYS A 258 -4.42 4.05 25.00
C LYS A 258 -3.15 3.74 24.21
N TYR A 259 -2.03 3.55 24.90
CA TYR A 259 -0.73 3.31 24.28
C TYR A 259 -0.40 1.81 24.10
N VAL A 260 -0.98 0.94 24.91
CA VAL A 260 -0.67 -0.50 24.95
C VAL A 260 -1.91 -1.38 24.74
N GLY A 261 -1.70 -2.65 24.39
CA GLY A 261 -2.78 -3.65 24.27
C GLY A 261 -3.67 -3.53 23.04
N MET A 262 -3.30 -2.69 22.05
CA MET A 262 -4.02 -2.60 20.78
C MET A 262 -3.71 -3.81 19.87
N LYS A 263 -4.69 -4.23 19.07
CA LYS A 263 -4.48 -5.20 17.98
C LYS A 263 -3.93 -4.48 16.75
N PHE A 264 -3.00 -5.13 16.05
CA PHE A 264 -2.31 -4.58 14.87
C PHE A 264 -1.77 -5.67 13.93
N GLN A 265 -2.16 -6.92 14.15
CA GLN A 265 -1.66 -8.09 13.40
C GLN A 265 -2.21 -8.14 11.97
N SER A 266 -3.30 -7.41 11.70
CA SER A 266 -3.92 -7.27 10.39
C SER A 266 -4.27 -5.80 10.11
N CYS A 267 -4.22 -5.39 8.85
CA CYS A 267 -4.66 -4.05 8.44
C CYS A 267 -6.09 -3.73 8.92
N ILE A 268 -6.96 -4.75 8.99
CA ILE A 268 -8.36 -4.58 9.40
C ILE A 268 -8.58 -4.36 10.90
N ASP A 269 -7.54 -4.53 11.73
CA ASP A 269 -7.62 -4.19 13.16
C ASP A 269 -7.81 -2.67 13.37
N CYS A 270 -7.39 -1.85 12.39
CA CYS A 270 -7.56 -0.40 12.39
C CYS A 270 -8.40 0.10 11.19
N HIS A 271 -8.31 -0.53 10.02
CA HIS A 271 -8.94 -0.04 8.78
C HIS A 271 -10.20 -0.84 8.42
N LYS A 272 -11.30 -0.14 8.09
CA LYS A 272 -12.52 -0.81 7.60
C LYS A 272 -12.28 -1.41 6.20
N ASP A 273 -12.51 -2.72 6.05
CA ASP A 273 -12.45 -3.38 4.75
C ASP A 273 -13.49 -2.79 3.77
N LYS A 274 -13.00 -2.28 2.64
CA LYS A 274 -13.82 -1.74 1.55
C LYS A 274 -14.38 -2.83 0.62
N HIS A 275 -13.89 -4.06 0.73
CA HIS A 275 -14.35 -5.20 -0.07
C HIS A 275 -15.46 -6.01 0.61
N ALA A 276 -15.91 -5.63 1.80
CA ALA A 276 -16.97 -6.28 2.57
C ALA A 276 -16.76 -7.81 2.72
N GLY A 277 -15.54 -8.24 3.00
CA GLY A 277 -15.16 -9.65 3.17
C GLY A 277 -15.04 -10.46 1.88
N THR A 278 -15.46 -9.93 0.73
CA THR A 278 -15.47 -10.67 -0.55
C THR A 278 -14.08 -11.07 -1.06
N MET A 279 -13.01 -10.43 -0.54
CA MET A 279 -11.62 -10.76 -0.85
C MET A 279 -11.02 -11.89 -0.01
N GLY A 280 -11.74 -12.44 0.99
CA GLY A 280 -11.23 -13.51 1.85
C GLY A 280 -10.80 -14.76 1.08
N THR A 281 -11.66 -15.29 0.21
CA THR A 281 -11.34 -16.45 -0.63
C THR A 281 -10.25 -16.13 -1.67
N PRO A 282 -10.32 -15.04 -2.47
CA PRO A 282 -9.23 -14.63 -3.37
C PRO A 282 -7.86 -14.48 -2.70
N LEU A 283 -7.78 -13.81 -1.54
CA LEU A 283 -6.52 -13.63 -0.81
C LEU A 283 -5.94 -14.98 -0.35
N LYS A 284 -6.80 -15.87 0.16
CA LYS A 284 -6.41 -17.24 0.56
C LYS A 284 -5.91 -18.06 -0.64
N THR A 285 -6.61 -18.02 -1.77
CA THR A 285 -6.20 -18.73 -3.01
C THR A 285 -4.87 -18.22 -3.57
N LEU A 286 -4.60 -16.92 -3.46
CA LEU A 286 -3.35 -16.31 -3.92
C LEU A 286 -2.19 -16.39 -2.91
N GLY A 287 -2.45 -16.85 -1.68
CA GLY A 287 -1.47 -16.82 -0.58
C GLY A 287 -1.00 -15.41 -0.23
N LYS A 288 -1.83 -14.38 -0.48
CA LYS A 288 -1.50 -12.96 -0.25
C LYS A 288 -2.26 -12.39 0.93
N LYS A 289 -1.70 -11.34 1.53
CA LYS A 289 -2.35 -10.44 2.48
C LYS A 289 -2.71 -9.11 1.79
N CYS A 290 -3.23 -8.13 2.53
CA CYS A 290 -3.59 -6.81 2.00
C CYS A 290 -2.40 -6.14 1.28
N GLU A 291 -1.20 -6.32 1.83
CA GLU A 291 0.09 -5.81 1.36
C GLU A 291 0.52 -6.42 0.00
N GLY A 292 -0.11 -7.52 -0.43
CA GLY A 292 0.08 -8.06 -1.77
C GLY A 292 -0.54 -7.18 -2.86
N CYS A 293 -1.55 -6.38 -2.52
CA CYS A 293 -2.25 -5.49 -3.47
C CYS A 293 -2.05 -4.01 -3.12
N HIS A 294 -2.09 -3.65 -1.84
CA HIS A 294 -2.06 -2.26 -1.35
C HIS A 294 -0.70 -1.95 -0.71
N ASN A 295 -0.21 -0.71 -0.88
CA ASN A 295 0.94 -0.19 -0.14
C ASN A 295 0.51 0.89 0.87
N THR A 296 1.33 1.13 1.88
CA THR A 296 1.06 2.14 2.93
C THR A 296 1.37 3.58 2.49
N GLU A 297 1.93 3.80 1.30
CA GLU A 297 2.19 5.14 0.73
C GLU A 297 0.95 5.78 0.08
N THR A 298 0.13 4.97 -0.57
CA THR A 298 -1.01 5.44 -1.40
C THR A 298 -2.32 4.71 -1.13
N TRP A 299 -2.26 3.52 -0.51
CA TRP A 299 -3.37 2.55 -0.38
C TRP A 299 -4.05 2.15 -1.70
N ARG A 300 -3.48 2.54 -2.85
CA ARG A 300 -3.95 2.14 -4.18
C ARG A 300 -3.41 0.75 -4.52
N PRO A 301 -4.11 -0.01 -5.39
CA PRO A 301 -3.54 -1.21 -5.99
C PRO A 301 -2.19 -0.91 -6.64
N LEU A 302 -1.20 -1.78 -6.43
CA LEU A 302 0.09 -1.70 -7.10
C LEU A 302 -0.12 -1.73 -8.62
N LYS A 303 0.27 -0.65 -9.30
CA LYS A 303 0.03 -0.48 -10.74
C LYS A 303 0.77 -1.56 -11.52
N GLY A 304 0.03 -2.35 -12.32
CA GLY A 304 0.60 -3.45 -13.10
C GLY A 304 0.75 -4.79 -12.36
N PHE A 305 0.33 -4.90 -11.09
CA PHE A 305 0.37 -6.15 -10.31
C PHE A 305 -0.30 -7.34 -11.03
N TRP A 306 -1.33 -7.07 -11.83
CA TRP A 306 -2.03 -8.06 -12.66
C TRP A 306 -1.13 -8.74 -13.71
N LYS A 307 -0.03 -8.09 -14.14
CA LYS A 307 0.92 -8.63 -15.11
C LYS A 307 1.89 -9.65 -14.50
N GLU A 308 2.13 -9.54 -13.19
CA GLU A 308 2.98 -10.49 -12.43
C GLU A 308 2.15 -11.62 -11.81
N LEU A 309 0.87 -11.34 -11.53
CA LEU A 309 -0.13 -12.34 -11.17
C LEU A 309 -0.37 -13.32 -12.32
N LYS A 310 0.25 -14.50 -12.24
CA LYS A 310 -0.13 -15.68 -13.02
C LYS A 310 -1.50 -16.20 -12.54
N VAL A 311 -2.59 -15.50 -12.87
CA VAL A 311 -3.95 -15.92 -12.51
C VAL A 311 -4.38 -17.09 -13.38
N GLU A 312 -4.37 -18.28 -12.80
CA GLU A 312 -4.97 -19.48 -13.38
C GLU A 312 -6.50 -19.33 -13.42
N HIS A 313 -7.04 -18.89 -14.56
CA HIS A 313 -8.48 -18.67 -14.73
C HIS A 313 -9.31 -19.95 -14.54
N SER A 314 -8.71 -21.13 -14.74
CA SER A 314 -9.27 -22.44 -14.40
C SER A 314 -9.65 -22.63 -12.92
N LYS A 315 -9.11 -21.80 -12.02
CA LYS A 315 -9.43 -21.78 -10.58
C LYS A 315 -10.35 -20.61 -10.19
N THR A 316 -10.89 -19.87 -11.17
CA THR A 316 -11.77 -18.72 -10.95
C THR A 316 -13.22 -19.04 -11.32
N ARG A 317 -14.15 -18.11 -11.07
CA ARG A 317 -15.57 -18.29 -11.42
C ARG A 317 -15.86 -18.12 -12.91
N TYR A 318 -14.90 -17.65 -13.71
CA TYR A 318 -15.02 -17.52 -15.16
C TYR A 318 -13.81 -18.19 -15.80
N ILE A 319 -13.99 -19.46 -16.18
CA ILE A 319 -12.98 -20.24 -16.89
C ILE A 319 -12.92 -19.67 -18.31
N LEU A 320 -11.72 -19.30 -18.76
CA LEU A 320 -11.51 -18.88 -20.14
C LEU A 320 -11.54 -20.12 -21.03
N GLU A 321 -12.44 -20.13 -22.00
CA GLU A 321 -12.60 -21.22 -22.97
C GLU A 321 -12.67 -20.67 -24.40
N GLY A 322 -12.07 -21.39 -25.35
CA GLY A 322 -12.13 -21.07 -26.77
C GLY A 322 -11.43 -19.75 -27.08
N LYS A 323 -12.11 -18.82 -27.76
CA LYS A 323 -11.50 -17.53 -28.14
C LYS A 323 -11.21 -16.63 -26.94
N HIS A 324 -11.87 -16.82 -25.80
CA HIS A 324 -11.63 -16.03 -24.60
C HIS A 324 -10.25 -16.28 -23.98
N GLU A 325 -9.64 -17.45 -24.23
CA GLU A 325 -8.27 -17.77 -23.80
C GLU A 325 -7.22 -16.85 -24.45
N ALA A 326 -7.50 -16.34 -25.65
CA ALA A 326 -6.60 -15.45 -26.40
C ALA A 326 -6.93 -13.95 -26.22
N VAL A 327 -7.91 -13.60 -25.38
CA VAL A 327 -8.29 -12.21 -25.13
C VAL A 327 -7.31 -11.57 -24.14
N ALA A 328 -6.68 -10.47 -24.54
CA ALA A 328 -5.76 -9.73 -23.68
C ALA A 328 -6.46 -9.23 -22.40
N CYS A 329 -5.79 -9.34 -21.25
CA CYS A 329 -6.38 -9.16 -19.92
C CYS A 329 -7.13 -7.82 -19.77
N GLU A 330 -6.61 -6.74 -20.34
CA GLU A 330 -7.18 -5.39 -20.29
C GLU A 330 -8.50 -5.22 -21.05
N LYS A 331 -8.83 -6.13 -21.97
CA LYS A 331 -10.14 -6.13 -22.67
C LYS A 331 -11.28 -6.52 -21.73
N CYS A 332 -11.00 -7.34 -20.72
CA CYS A 332 -11.95 -7.71 -19.67
C CYS A 332 -11.75 -6.83 -18.42
N HIS A 333 -10.51 -6.70 -17.93
CA HIS A 333 -10.18 -5.98 -16.70
C HIS A 333 -9.91 -4.49 -16.94
N LEU A 334 -10.98 -3.77 -17.32
CA LEU A 334 -10.92 -2.34 -17.66
C LEU A 334 -10.37 -1.48 -16.50
N ASN A 335 -9.54 -0.49 -16.85
CA ASN A 335 -8.99 0.54 -15.95
C ASN A 335 -8.17 0.02 -14.75
N ASP A 336 -7.39 -1.06 -14.93
CA ASP A 336 -6.60 -1.68 -13.85
C ASP A 336 -7.46 -2.03 -12.61
N ARG A 337 -8.70 -2.49 -12.81
CA ARG A 337 -9.56 -2.95 -11.72
C ARG A 337 -9.94 -4.42 -11.89
N LEU A 338 -9.50 -5.27 -10.96
CA LEU A 338 -10.19 -6.52 -10.63
C LEU A 338 -11.54 -6.26 -9.95
N LYS A 339 -12.39 -5.41 -10.56
CA LYS A 339 -13.78 -5.31 -10.15
C LYS A 339 -14.46 -6.62 -10.57
N TRP A 340 -15.41 -7.09 -9.77
CA TRP A 340 -16.30 -8.17 -10.17
C TRP A 340 -16.98 -7.81 -11.49
N LEU A 341 -16.53 -8.45 -12.57
CA LEU A 341 -17.18 -8.40 -13.88
C LEU A 341 -18.46 -9.23 -13.77
N ASP A 342 -19.56 -8.70 -14.28
CA ASP A 342 -20.74 -9.52 -14.51
C ASP A 342 -20.49 -10.32 -15.79
N PHE A 343 -20.31 -11.63 -15.64
CA PHE A 343 -20.18 -12.60 -16.74
C PHE A 343 -21.38 -13.55 -16.80
N SER A 344 -22.49 -13.23 -16.10
CA SER A 344 -23.69 -14.09 -16.05
C SER A 344 -24.41 -14.19 -17.40
N LYS A 345 -24.14 -13.28 -18.33
CA LYS A 345 -24.72 -13.22 -19.67
C LYS A 345 -23.66 -12.79 -20.69
N CYS A 346 -23.70 -13.34 -21.89
CA CYS A 346 -22.78 -12.95 -22.97
C CYS A 346 -22.90 -11.45 -23.30
N ILE A 347 -24.13 -10.89 -23.22
CA ILE A 347 -24.40 -9.47 -23.46
C ILE A 347 -23.80 -8.51 -22.43
N SER A 348 -23.26 -9.01 -21.30
CA SER A 348 -22.55 -8.18 -20.33
C SER A 348 -21.18 -7.70 -20.86
N CYS A 349 -20.65 -8.36 -21.90
CA CYS A 349 -19.42 -7.98 -22.62
C CYS A 349 -19.60 -7.79 -24.14
N HIS A 350 -20.58 -8.47 -24.75
CA HIS A 350 -20.81 -8.45 -26.21
C HIS A 350 -22.06 -7.67 -26.60
N THR A 351 -22.03 -7.03 -27.77
CA THR A 351 -23.20 -6.34 -28.34
C THR A 351 -24.21 -7.35 -28.91
N ASP A 352 -25.50 -7.11 -28.70
CA ASP A 352 -26.58 -7.90 -29.33
C ASP A 352 -26.86 -7.44 -30.76
N GLU A 353 -26.17 -8.05 -31.73
CA GLU A 353 -26.39 -7.86 -33.17
C GLU A 353 -27.81 -8.24 -33.64
N HIS A 354 -28.54 -9.08 -32.88
CA HIS A 354 -29.89 -9.51 -33.23
C HIS A 354 -30.98 -8.51 -32.79
N LYS A 355 -30.60 -7.36 -32.19
CA LYS A 355 -31.51 -6.26 -31.85
C LYS A 355 -32.75 -6.73 -31.06
N LYS A 356 -32.53 -7.59 -30.07
CA LYS A 356 -33.54 -8.18 -29.18
C LYS A 356 -34.56 -9.11 -29.86
N GLN A 357 -34.28 -9.68 -31.03
CA GLN A 357 -35.18 -10.68 -31.65
C GLN A 357 -35.26 -12.00 -30.87
N PHE A 358 -34.31 -12.27 -29.97
CA PHE A 358 -34.14 -13.54 -29.27
C PHE A 358 -34.09 -13.41 -27.74
N VAL A 359 -34.85 -12.49 -27.12
CA VAL A 359 -34.79 -12.20 -25.67
C VAL A 359 -34.99 -13.43 -24.76
N GLN A 360 -35.72 -14.45 -25.24
CA GLN A 360 -36.01 -15.68 -24.49
C GLN A 360 -34.96 -16.79 -24.68
N ASN A 361 -34.05 -16.65 -25.65
CA ASN A 361 -33.00 -17.63 -25.94
C ASN A 361 -31.67 -17.17 -25.34
N ARG A 362 -30.80 -18.13 -25.04
CA ARG A 362 -29.44 -17.84 -24.57
C ARG A 362 -28.52 -17.77 -25.79
N CYS A 363 -27.50 -16.92 -25.74
CA CYS A 363 -26.57 -16.76 -26.85
C CYS A 363 -25.83 -18.07 -27.19
N ASP A 364 -25.59 -18.92 -26.17
CA ASP A 364 -24.95 -20.22 -26.32
C ASP A 364 -25.86 -21.34 -26.87
N ASP A 365 -27.14 -21.05 -27.13
CA ASP A 365 -28.04 -21.96 -27.86
C ASP A 365 -27.72 -21.98 -29.38
N CYS A 366 -27.04 -20.95 -29.90
CA CYS A 366 -26.75 -20.75 -31.34
C CYS A 366 -25.30 -20.35 -31.65
N HIS A 367 -24.59 -19.75 -30.69
CA HIS A 367 -23.18 -19.39 -30.82
C HIS A 367 -22.37 -20.14 -29.76
N ASN A 368 -21.04 -20.12 -29.85
CA ASN A 368 -20.21 -20.73 -28.82
C ASN A 368 -18.94 -19.91 -28.57
N VAL A 369 -18.30 -20.16 -27.44
CA VAL A 369 -17.05 -19.49 -27.05
C VAL A 369 -15.90 -19.69 -28.05
N GLY A 370 -16.00 -20.65 -28.97
CA GLY A 370 -15.06 -20.86 -30.07
C GLY A 370 -15.28 -19.94 -31.28
N ALA A 371 -16.51 -19.52 -31.58
CA ALA A 371 -16.83 -18.52 -32.59
C ALA A 371 -18.29 -18.03 -32.55
N TRP A 372 -18.51 -16.76 -32.91
CA TRP A 372 -19.84 -16.21 -33.22
C TRP A 372 -20.38 -16.62 -34.60
N LYS A 373 -19.50 -16.94 -35.57
CA LYS A 373 -19.85 -17.38 -36.93
C LYS A 373 -19.03 -18.62 -37.35
N PRO A 374 -19.60 -19.57 -38.10
CA PRO A 374 -21.03 -19.71 -38.39
C PRO A 374 -21.85 -19.98 -37.12
N SER A 375 -23.16 -19.70 -37.18
CA SER A 375 -24.10 -20.11 -36.13
C SER A 375 -24.26 -21.64 -36.14
N THR A 376 -24.46 -22.24 -34.97
CA THR A 376 -24.83 -23.65 -34.80
C THR A 376 -26.36 -23.85 -34.75
N TYR A 377 -27.14 -22.83 -35.11
CA TYR A 377 -28.59 -22.95 -35.22
C TYR A 377 -28.98 -24.00 -36.27
N ASP A 378 -29.93 -24.85 -35.90
CA ASP A 378 -30.41 -25.98 -36.69
C ASP A 378 -31.78 -25.65 -37.30
N HIS A 379 -31.82 -25.48 -38.62
CA HIS A 379 -33.04 -25.18 -39.36
C HIS A 379 -34.08 -26.31 -39.36
N GLU A 380 -33.72 -27.55 -38.99
CA GLU A 380 -34.71 -28.62 -38.80
C GLU A 380 -35.67 -28.35 -37.63
N LYS A 381 -35.30 -27.43 -36.73
CA LYS A 381 -36.11 -26.92 -35.62
C LYS A 381 -36.94 -25.68 -35.99
N SER A 382 -36.83 -25.20 -37.22
CA SER A 382 -37.58 -24.04 -37.73
C SER A 382 -38.77 -24.50 -38.58
N GLU A 383 -39.77 -23.63 -38.73
CA GLU A 383 -40.93 -23.89 -39.61
C GLU A 383 -40.52 -24.02 -41.09
N TYR A 384 -39.42 -23.39 -41.49
CA TYR A 384 -38.85 -23.48 -42.83
C TYR A 384 -37.59 -24.35 -42.84
N LYS A 385 -37.79 -25.65 -42.93
CA LYS A 385 -36.72 -26.63 -43.12
C LYS A 385 -36.01 -26.40 -44.44
N LEU A 386 -34.70 -26.15 -44.39
CA LEU A 386 -33.89 -25.94 -45.59
C LEU A 386 -33.81 -27.23 -46.40
N LYS A 387 -34.23 -27.18 -47.67
CA LYS A 387 -34.17 -28.30 -48.63
C LYS A 387 -33.57 -27.87 -49.95
N GLY A 388 -33.01 -28.82 -50.69
CA GLY A 388 -32.37 -28.55 -51.98
C GLY A 388 -31.27 -27.49 -51.85
N VAL A 389 -31.27 -26.53 -52.77
CA VAL A 389 -30.31 -25.41 -52.82
C VAL A 389 -30.31 -24.50 -51.58
N HIS A 390 -31.41 -24.44 -50.82
CA HIS A 390 -31.51 -23.57 -49.65
C HIS A 390 -30.57 -23.97 -48.51
N LEU A 391 -30.11 -25.22 -48.47
CA LEU A 391 -29.10 -25.73 -47.53
C LEU A 391 -27.72 -25.07 -47.68
N LEU A 392 -27.52 -24.28 -48.74
CA LEU A 392 -26.23 -23.78 -49.21
C LEU A 392 -26.23 -22.26 -49.36
N LEU A 393 -27.30 -21.60 -48.89
CA LEU A 393 -27.40 -20.15 -48.81
C LEU A 393 -26.78 -19.65 -47.51
N GLU A 394 -26.03 -18.56 -47.60
CA GLU A 394 -25.56 -17.82 -46.44
C GLU A 394 -26.75 -17.20 -45.70
N CYS A 395 -26.69 -17.14 -44.36
CA CYS A 395 -27.83 -16.71 -43.54
C CYS A 395 -28.39 -15.35 -43.97
N ALA A 396 -27.53 -14.41 -44.40
CA ALA A 396 -27.90 -13.07 -44.83
C ALA A 396 -28.67 -13.02 -46.16
N GLN A 397 -28.63 -14.07 -46.98
CA GLN A 397 -29.39 -14.16 -48.23
C GLN A 397 -30.89 -14.36 -47.99
N CYS A 398 -31.27 -14.97 -46.85
CA CYS A 398 -32.65 -15.08 -46.39
C CYS A 398 -32.97 -14.03 -45.32
N HIS A 399 -32.10 -13.90 -44.31
CA HIS A 399 -32.25 -12.98 -43.18
C HIS A 399 -31.68 -11.59 -43.47
N THR A 400 -32.28 -10.94 -44.47
CA THR A 400 -31.90 -9.59 -44.90
C THR A 400 -32.01 -8.58 -43.76
N ASN A 401 -31.12 -7.58 -43.74
CA ASN A 401 -31.03 -6.55 -42.69
C ASN A 401 -30.89 -7.07 -41.24
N GLY A 402 -30.47 -8.33 -41.07
CA GLY A 402 -30.39 -8.99 -39.76
C GLY A 402 -31.75 -9.35 -39.17
N ARG A 403 -32.80 -9.52 -39.99
CA ARG A 403 -34.12 -9.96 -39.56
C ARG A 403 -34.22 -11.48 -39.57
N TYR A 404 -34.23 -12.07 -38.39
CA TYR A 404 -34.30 -13.52 -38.18
C TYR A 404 -35.69 -14.01 -37.76
N LYS A 405 -36.53 -13.18 -37.12
CA LYS A 405 -37.91 -13.55 -36.77
C LYS A 405 -38.89 -12.36 -36.81
N PRO A 406 -40.13 -12.54 -37.32
CA PRO A 406 -40.56 -13.60 -38.23
C PRO A 406 -40.09 -13.30 -39.66
N LEU A 407 -39.80 -14.37 -40.41
CA LEU A 407 -39.62 -14.39 -41.86
C LEU A 407 -40.72 -15.30 -42.43
N GLU A 408 -41.43 -14.87 -43.47
CA GLU A 408 -42.52 -15.67 -44.04
C GLU A 408 -41.96 -16.75 -44.98
N SER A 409 -42.49 -17.97 -44.87
CA SER A 409 -41.97 -19.19 -45.51
C SER A 409 -42.52 -19.47 -46.91
N LYS A 410 -43.36 -18.57 -47.46
CA LYS A 410 -43.92 -18.72 -48.81
C LYS A 410 -42.86 -18.45 -49.87
N CYS A 411 -42.82 -19.30 -50.91
CA CYS A 411 -41.85 -19.16 -52.00
C CYS A 411 -41.89 -17.76 -52.64
N GLN A 412 -43.09 -17.22 -52.83
CA GLN A 412 -43.34 -15.91 -53.44
C GLN A 412 -42.76 -14.73 -52.64
N THR A 413 -42.58 -14.88 -51.31
CA THR A 413 -41.96 -13.84 -50.46
C THR A 413 -40.49 -13.62 -50.82
N CYS A 414 -39.79 -14.67 -51.30
CA CYS A 414 -38.37 -14.62 -51.70
C CYS A 414 -38.15 -14.70 -53.23
N HIS A 415 -39.17 -15.12 -53.97
CA HIS A 415 -39.21 -15.25 -55.43
C HIS A 415 -40.49 -14.59 -55.99
N PRO A 416 -40.56 -13.24 -55.98
CA PRO A 416 -41.78 -12.52 -56.34
C PRO A 416 -42.11 -12.57 -57.83
N LEU A 417 -41.12 -12.78 -58.72
CA LEU A 417 -41.34 -12.95 -60.16
C LEU A 417 -40.92 -14.36 -60.62
N TYR A 418 -41.68 -14.94 -61.56
CA TYR A 418 -41.35 -16.22 -62.18
C TYR A 418 -39.98 -16.20 -62.87
N GLY A 419 -39.61 -15.06 -63.47
CA GLY A 419 -38.30 -14.82 -64.05
C GLY A 419 -37.15 -14.89 -63.03
N ASP A 420 -37.33 -14.40 -61.80
CA ASP A 420 -36.27 -14.35 -60.78
C ASP A 420 -35.73 -15.73 -60.41
N PHE A 421 -36.54 -16.78 -60.54
CA PHE A 421 -36.11 -18.16 -60.31
C PHE A 421 -35.10 -18.59 -61.39
N PHE A 422 -35.47 -18.44 -62.67
CA PHE A 422 -34.60 -18.79 -63.80
C PHE A 422 -33.42 -17.84 -63.95
N ASP A 423 -33.57 -16.55 -63.65
CA ASP A 423 -32.48 -15.57 -63.74
C ASP A 423 -31.42 -15.82 -62.66
N LYS A 424 -31.81 -16.23 -61.44
CA LYS A 424 -30.84 -16.73 -60.45
C LYS A 424 -30.12 -18.00 -60.94
N LEU A 425 -30.82 -18.93 -61.61
CA LEU A 425 -30.20 -20.13 -62.21
C LEU A 425 -29.30 -19.81 -63.42
N LYS A 426 -29.54 -18.71 -64.15
CA LYS A 426 -28.63 -18.20 -65.21
C LYS A 426 -27.30 -17.67 -64.65
N THR A 427 -27.27 -17.17 -63.41
CA THR A 427 -26.02 -16.71 -62.78
C THR A 427 -25.07 -17.84 -62.34
N LEU A 428 -25.57 -19.09 -62.28
CA LEU A 428 -24.75 -20.27 -62.02
C LEU A 428 -24.00 -20.66 -63.30
N LYS A 429 -22.66 -20.73 -63.26
CA LYS A 429 -21.86 -21.06 -64.44
C LYS A 429 -21.99 -22.54 -64.79
N ASP A 430 -22.47 -22.86 -65.99
CA ASP A 430 -22.37 -24.22 -66.52
C ASP A 430 -20.98 -24.42 -67.17
N PRO A 431 -20.23 -25.49 -66.86
CA PRO A 431 -18.96 -25.79 -67.53
C PRO A 431 -19.08 -26.18 -69.01
N LEU A 432 -20.28 -26.54 -69.48
CA LEU A 432 -20.53 -26.92 -70.86
C LEU A 432 -21.67 -26.07 -71.45
N PRO A 433 -21.64 -25.77 -72.77
CA PRO A 433 -22.80 -25.21 -73.43
C PRO A 433 -23.95 -26.22 -73.34
N HIS A 434 -25.12 -25.74 -72.93
CA HIS A 434 -26.36 -26.46 -73.21
C HIS A 434 -26.52 -26.59 -74.74
N PRO A 435 -27.24 -27.62 -75.25
CA PRO A 435 -27.74 -27.54 -76.61
C PRO A 435 -28.51 -26.21 -76.79
N PRO A 436 -28.47 -25.59 -77.99
CA PRO A 436 -29.01 -24.25 -78.20
C PRO A 436 -30.50 -24.20 -77.80
N GLU A 437 -30.95 -23.03 -77.36
CA GLU A 437 -32.28 -22.78 -76.79
C GLU A 437 -33.41 -23.41 -77.63
N LEU A 438 -33.84 -24.62 -77.24
CA LEU A 438 -34.88 -25.40 -77.91
C LEU A 438 -36.18 -25.50 -77.09
N MET A 439 -36.32 -24.66 -76.06
CA MET A 439 -37.62 -24.36 -75.45
C MET A 439 -38.13 -23.05 -76.05
N PRO A 440 -39.15 -23.08 -76.92
CA PRO A 440 -39.86 -21.87 -77.33
C PRO A 440 -40.38 -21.12 -76.10
N LYS A 441 -40.53 -19.79 -76.21
CA LYS A 441 -41.05 -18.93 -75.12
C LYS A 441 -42.48 -19.26 -74.69
N ASP A 442 -43.16 -20.13 -75.44
CA ASP A 442 -44.59 -20.39 -75.34
C ASP A 442 -44.93 -21.69 -74.58
N VAL A 443 -43.93 -22.50 -74.20
CA VAL A 443 -44.14 -23.70 -73.37
C VAL A 443 -44.45 -23.32 -71.93
N LYS A 444 -45.57 -23.80 -71.40
CA LYS A 444 -46.08 -23.39 -70.08
C LYS A 444 -45.58 -24.28 -68.96
N CYS A 445 -45.52 -23.71 -67.75
CA CYS A 445 -45.08 -24.40 -66.53
C CYS A 445 -45.86 -25.70 -66.29
N GLU A 446 -47.16 -25.66 -66.54
CA GLU A 446 -48.11 -26.75 -66.34
C GLU A 446 -47.97 -27.86 -67.39
N GLU A 447 -47.33 -27.61 -68.54
CA GLU A 447 -47.10 -28.62 -69.57
C GLU A 447 -45.95 -29.57 -69.17
N CYS A 448 -45.00 -29.11 -68.34
CA CYS A 448 -43.95 -29.95 -67.75
C CYS A 448 -44.26 -30.40 -66.31
N HIS A 449 -44.92 -29.57 -65.49
CA HIS A 449 -45.17 -29.85 -64.06
C HIS A 449 -46.64 -30.18 -63.73
N GLY A 450 -47.57 -30.05 -64.68
CA GLY A 450 -49.01 -30.33 -64.50
C GLY A 450 -49.45 -31.73 -64.90
N ILE A 451 -48.59 -32.54 -65.53
CA ILE A 451 -48.86 -33.96 -65.84
C ILE A 451 -48.73 -34.81 -64.57
N GLY A 452 -49.60 -34.58 -63.58
CA GLY A 452 -49.79 -35.46 -62.42
C GLY A 452 -48.63 -35.57 -61.40
N PHE A 453 -47.45 -35.03 -61.68
CA PHE A 453 -46.23 -35.19 -60.86
C PHE A 453 -46.27 -34.43 -59.53
N LYS A 454 -47.01 -34.98 -58.56
CA LYS A 454 -47.03 -34.52 -57.16
C LYS A 454 -45.70 -34.83 -56.46
N HIS A 455 -44.71 -33.95 -56.61
CA HIS A 455 -43.42 -34.02 -55.91
C HIS A 455 -42.60 -35.30 -56.15
N GLU A 456 -42.79 -35.99 -57.28
CA GLU A 456 -42.01 -37.17 -57.61
C GLU A 456 -40.85 -36.84 -58.57
N VAL A 457 -39.63 -37.08 -58.05
CA VAL A 457 -38.43 -37.56 -58.74
C VAL A 457 -38.20 -37.07 -60.19
N PHE A 458 -37.14 -36.29 -60.42
CA PHE A 458 -36.62 -35.81 -61.72
C PHE A 458 -36.58 -36.85 -62.84
N ARG A 459 -36.45 -38.14 -62.52
CA ARG A 459 -36.57 -39.26 -63.47
C ARG A 459 -37.91 -39.32 -64.21
N GLU A 460 -38.97 -38.71 -63.67
CA GLU A 460 -40.27 -38.59 -64.32
C GLU A 460 -40.37 -37.32 -65.18
N VAL A 461 -39.69 -36.23 -64.77
CA VAL A 461 -39.49 -35.03 -65.59
C VAL A 461 -38.59 -35.35 -66.81
N GLU A 462 -37.55 -36.18 -66.63
CA GLU A 462 -36.70 -36.72 -67.72
C GLU A 462 -37.55 -37.42 -68.79
N ARG A 463 -38.48 -38.30 -68.38
CA ARG A 463 -39.42 -38.94 -69.32
C ARG A 463 -40.29 -37.91 -70.06
N GLY A 464 -40.70 -36.83 -69.38
CA GLY A 464 -41.43 -35.73 -70.00
C GLY A 464 -40.63 -35.03 -71.10
N CYS A 465 -39.32 -34.88 -70.92
CA CYS A 465 -38.42 -34.35 -71.95
C CYS A 465 -38.24 -35.33 -73.12
N ASP A 466 -38.10 -36.62 -72.85
CA ASP A 466 -37.92 -37.66 -73.88
C ASP A 466 -39.13 -37.78 -74.83
N LEU A 467 -40.34 -37.37 -74.40
CA LEU A 467 -41.54 -37.29 -75.25
C LEU A 467 -41.42 -36.23 -76.36
N CYS A 468 -40.63 -35.17 -76.16
CA CYS A 468 -40.45 -34.07 -77.11
C CYS A 468 -39.06 -34.05 -77.76
N HIS A 469 -38.07 -34.72 -77.15
CA HIS A 469 -36.70 -34.84 -77.64
C HIS A 469 -36.26 -36.31 -77.68
N PRO A 470 -36.87 -37.15 -78.56
CA PRO A 470 -36.65 -38.59 -78.56
C PRO A 470 -35.22 -39.00 -78.94
N ASP A 471 -34.60 -38.26 -79.87
CA ASP A 471 -33.26 -38.54 -80.37
C ASP A 471 -32.21 -37.69 -79.62
N LEU A 472 -31.06 -38.33 -79.31
CA LEU A 472 -29.89 -37.79 -78.58
C LEU A 472 -30.09 -37.44 -77.10
N TYR A 473 -31.24 -36.90 -76.66
CA TYR A 473 -31.35 -36.32 -75.30
C TYR A 473 -31.07 -37.34 -74.17
N SER A 474 -31.53 -38.57 -74.34
CA SER A 474 -31.28 -39.68 -73.40
C SER A 474 -29.80 -40.10 -73.33
N GLU A 475 -29.05 -39.99 -74.42
CA GLU A 475 -27.60 -40.23 -74.47
C GLU A 475 -26.84 -39.13 -73.72
N TRP A 476 -27.19 -37.86 -73.95
CA TRP A 476 -26.62 -36.72 -73.21
C TRP A 476 -26.89 -36.83 -71.70
N GLN A 477 -28.11 -37.23 -71.28
CA GLN A 477 -28.40 -37.55 -69.88
C GLN A 477 -27.51 -38.71 -69.36
N GLY A 478 -27.21 -39.71 -70.20
CA GLY A 478 -26.27 -40.79 -69.89
C GLY A 478 -24.88 -40.25 -69.56
N TYR A 479 -24.32 -39.43 -70.44
CA TYR A 479 -23.04 -38.75 -70.22
C TYR A 479 -23.03 -37.86 -68.97
N TRP A 480 -24.09 -37.10 -68.70
CA TRP A 480 -24.17 -36.26 -67.50
C TRP A 480 -24.27 -37.08 -66.22
N ARG A 481 -25.02 -38.19 -66.21
CA ARG A 481 -25.09 -39.12 -65.08
C ARG A 481 -23.72 -39.77 -64.82
N GLU A 482 -22.97 -40.08 -65.88
CA GLU A 482 -21.60 -40.57 -65.79
C GLU A 482 -20.62 -39.50 -65.26
N GLU A 483 -20.70 -38.28 -65.77
CA GLU A 483 -19.92 -37.12 -65.29
C GLU A 483 -20.12 -36.90 -63.79
N ILE A 484 -21.38 -36.77 -63.36
CA ILE A 484 -21.76 -36.55 -61.96
C ILE A 484 -21.34 -37.73 -61.08
N ARG A 485 -21.50 -38.98 -61.54
CA ARG A 485 -21.07 -40.17 -60.79
C ARG A 485 -19.56 -40.19 -60.59
N ASN A 486 -18.77 -39.96 -61.63
CA ASN A 486 -17.31 -39.98 -61.54
C ASN A 486 -16.76 -38.85 -60.66
N ARG A 487 -17.37 -37.65 -60.73
CA ARG A 487 -17.07 -36.54 -59.84
C ARG A 487 -17.39 -36.84 -58.38
N LEU A 488 -18.57 -37.42 -58.10
CA LEU A 488 -18.94 -37.87 -56.76
C LEU A 488 -18.02 -38.96 -56.23
N LEU A 489 -17.62 -39.95 -57.06
CA LEU A 489 -16.67 -40.99 -56.67
C LEU A 489 -15.33 -40.39 -56.24
N LYS A 490 -14.78 -39.46 -57.05
CA LYS A 490 -13.56 -38.73 -56.71
C LYS A 490 -13.71 -37.92 -55.42
N LEU A 491 -14.77 -37.10 -55.31
CA LEU A 491 -15.03 -36.28 -54.12
C LEU A 491 -15.16 -37.14 -52.84
N ASN A 492 -15.79 -38.31 -52.94
CA ASN A 492 -15.91 -39.25 -51.82
C ASN A 492 -14.55 -39.86 -51.43
N GLY A 493 -13.68 -40.20 -52.39
CA GLY A 493 -12.32 -40.68 -52.11
C GLY A 493 -11.42 -39.61 -51.49
N ASP A 494 -11.51 -38.36 -51.98
CA ASP A 494 -10.80 -37.21 -51.40
C ASP A 494 -11.29 -36.93 -49.96
N MET A 495 -12.61 -37.02 -49.71
CA MET A 495 -13.19 -36.92 -48.36
C MET A 495 -12.75 -38.06 -47.43
N GLU A 496 -12.66 -39.31 -47.91
CA GLU A 496 -12.20 -40.44 -47.10
C GLU A 496 -10.72 -40.27 -46.69
N THR A 497 -9.89 -39.79 -47.62
CA THR A 497 -8.49 -39.41 -47.38
C THR A 497 -8.41 -38.33 -46.29
N LEU A 498 -9.25 -37.30 -46.40
CA LEU A 498 -9.34 -36.21 -45.44
C LEU A 498 -9.78 -36.69 -44.04
N GLU A 499 -10.84 -37.51 -43.95
CA GLU A 499 -11.32 -38.08 -42.68
C GLU A 499 -10.26 -38.96 -42.01
N LYS A 500 -9.54 -39.80 -42.76
CA LYS A 500 -8.42 -40.62 -42.25
C LYS A 500 -7.28 -39.74 -41.73
N GLY A 501 -6.87 -38.74 -42.50
CA GLY A 501 -5.80 -37.83 -42.11
C GLY A 501 -6.14 -37.00 -40.87
N LEU A 502 -7.36 -36.49 -40.77
CA LEU A 502 -7.84 -35.77 -39.58
C LEU A 502 -7.90 -36.66 -38.34
N LYS A 503 -8.24 -37.96 -38.47
CA LYS A 503 -8.15 -38.95 -37.37
C LYS A 503 -6.70 -39.11 -36.90
N LEU A 504 -5.73 -39.25 -37.82
CA LEU A 504 -4.30 -39.33 -37.47
C LEU A 504 -3.79 -38.05 -36.77
N VAL A 505 -4.18 -36.86 -37.23
CA VAL A 505 -3.83 -35.60 -36.57
C VAL A 505 -4.44 -35.52 -35.16
N LYS A 506 -5.68 -36.01 -34.95
CA LYS A 506 -6.30 -36.10 -33.62
C LYS A 506 -5.53 -37.01 -32.66
N ILE A 507 -5.02 -38.14 -33.16
CA ILE A 507 -4.21 -39.10 -32.38
C ILE A 507 -2.84 -38.49 -32.05
N ASN A 508 -2.13 -37.98 -33.07
CA ASN A 508 -0.73 -37.58 -32.93
C ASN A 508 -0.53 -36.24 -32.20
N LYS A 509 -1.46 -35.28 -32.35
CA LYS A 509 -1.35 -33.94 -31.74
C LYS A 509 -2.30 -33.72 -30.54
N GLY A 510 -3.14 -34.71 -30.23
CA GLY A 510 -3.99 -34.72 -29.05
C GLY A 510 -5.18 -33.75 -29.10
N SER A 511 -6.09 -33.92 -28.14
CA SER A 511 -7.37 -33.18 -28.09
C SER A 511 -7.22 -31.66 -27.91
N PHE A 512 -6.14 -31.19 -27.29
CA PHE A 512 -5.89 -29.77 -27.09
C PHE A 512 -5.53 -29.03 -28.38
N PHE A 513 -4.64 -29.59 -29.21
CA PHE A 513 -4.29 -29.02 -30.52
C PHE A 513 -5.51 -28.99 -31.45
N VAL A 514 -6.30 -30.06 -31.45
CA VAL A 514 -7.53 -30.20 -32.24
C VAL A 514 -8.57 -29.13 -31.89
N ARG A 515 -8.65 -28.72 -30.62
CA ARG A 515 -9.58 -27.67 -30.14
C ARG A 515 -9.08 -26.25 -30.41
N SER A 516 -7.76 -26.03 -30.38
CA SER A 516 -7.15 -24.70 -30.51
C SER A 516 -6.77 -24.33 -31.95
N SER A 517 -6.51 -25.30 -32.83
CA SER A 517 -6.09 -25.07 -34.21
C SER A 517 -7.25 -24.62 -35.11
N SER A 518 -7.21 -23.35 -35.55
CA SER A 518 -8.15 -22.80 -36.52
C SER A 518 -8.09 -23.54 -37.87
N LEU A 519 -6.87 -23.90 -38.31
CA LEU A 519 -6.65 -24.67 -39.53
C LEU A 519 -7.26 -26.07 -39.44
N PHE A 520 -7.22 -26.72 -38.27
CA PHE A 520 -7.89 -28.01 -38.07
C PHE A 520 -9.41 -27.88 -38.25
N LYS A 521 -10.00 -26.83 -37.69
CA LYS A 521 -11.44 -26.57 -37.82
C LYS A 521 -11.84 -26.29 -39.27
N GLU A 522 -11.12 -25.39 -39.95
CA GLU A 522 -11.34 -25.04 -41.36
C GLU A 522 -11.31 -26.27 -42.28
N VAL A 523 -10.27 -27.10 -42.13
CA VAL A 523 -10.12 -28.37 -42.88
C VAL A 523 -11.25 -29.36 -42.57
N SER A 524 -11.70 -29.44 -41.31
CA SER A 524 -12.83 -30.30 -40.92
C SER A 524 -14.18 -29.78 -41.43
N ASP A 525 -14.38 -28.47 -41.49
CA ASP A 525 -15.64 -27.85 -41.93
C ASP A 525 -15.83 -27.98 -43.45
N ALA A 526 -14.75 -27.90 -44.24
CA ALA A 526 -14.74 -28.24 -45.67
C ALA A 526 -15.14 -29.70 -45.93
N GLY A 527 -14.60 -30.65 -45.13
CA GLY A 527 -15.01 -32.06 -45.16
C GLY A 527 -16.51 -32.24 -44.90
N ASN A 528 -17.05 -31.55 -43.89
CA ASN A 528 -18.47 -31.57 -43.56
C ASN A 528 -19.34 -30.95 -44.67
N PHE A 529 -18.87 -29.90 -45.36
CA PHE A 529 -19.58 -29.28 -46.48
C PHE A 529 -19.69 -30.22 -47.68
N ALA A 530 -18.57 -30.79 -48.13
CA ALA A 530 -18.57 -31.73 -49.26
C ALA A 530 -19.42 -32.98 -48.98
N LYS A 531 -19.46 -33.43 -47.72
CA LYS A 531 -20.33 -34.54 -47.29
C LYS A 531 -21.82 -34.20 -47.45
N ARG A 532 -22.24 -33.00 -47.04
CA ARG A 532 -23.61 -32.50 -47.27
C ARG A 532 -23.93 -32.41 -48.75
N VAL A 533 -23.01 -31.93 -49.58
CA VAL A 533 -23.19 -31.86 -51.04
C VAL A 533 -23.32 -33.26 -51.66
N SER A 534 -22.47 -34.22 -51.29
CA SER A 534 -22.53 -35.61 -51.78
C SER A 534 -23.83 -36.32 -51.37
N THR A 535 -24.26 -36.16 -50.11
CA THR A 535 -25.58 -36.65 -49.65
C THR A 535 -26.72 -36.00 -50.42
N LEU A 536 -26.71 -34.67 -50.55
CA LEU A 536 -27.76 -33.91 -51.22
C LEU A 536 -27.94 -34.34 -52.68
N ILE A 537 -26.86 -34.49 -53.46
CA ILE A 537 -26.94 -34.94 -54.87
C ILE A 537 -27.41 -36.40 -54.98
N ARG A 538 -27.16 -37.24 -53.97
CA ARG A 538 -27.61 -38.65 -53.96
C ARG A 538 -29.07 -38.83 -53.55
N GLU A 539 -29.56 -38.02 -52.62
CA GLU A 539 -30.89 -38.15 -52.01
C GLU A 539 -31.93 -37.27 -52.69
N GLU A 540 -31.58 -36.02 -53.02
CA GLU A 540 -32.50 -35.08 -53.66
C GLU A 540 -32.54 -35.32 -55.17
N LYS A 541 -33.39 -36.27 -55.56
CA LYS A 541 -33.64 -36.63 -56.96
C LYS A 541 -34.41 -35.54 -57.73
N THR A 542 -34.32 -34.25 -57.40
CA THR A 542 -35.04 -33.15 -58.08
C THR A 542 -34.13 -32.00 -58.55
N LEU A 543 -32.82 -32.09 -58.31
CA LEU A 543 -31.87 -31.01 -58.61
C LEU A 543 -31.52 -30.89 -60.10
N GLU A 544 -31.51 -29.67 -60.61
CA GLU A 544 -31.05 -29.33 -61.95
C GLU A 544 -29.54 -29.59 -62.12
N ARG A 545 -29.12 -30.08 -63.30
CA ARG A 545 -27.71 -30.33 -63.66
C ARG A 545 -26.80 -29.14 -63.31
N ARG A 546 -27.17 -27.92 -63.68
CA ARG A 546 -26.36 -26.71 -63.47
C ARG A 546 -26.13 -26.43 -61.99
N VAL A 547 -27.14 -26.67 -61.15
CA VAL A 547 -27.02 -26.63 -59.70
C VAL A 547 -26.00 -27.68 -59.26
N ILE A 548 -26.23 -28.96 -59.59
CA ILE A 548 -25.36 -30.09 -59.19
C ILE A 548 -23.89 -29.81 -59.51
N LEU A 549 -23.58 -29.34 -60.72
CA LEU A 549 -22.22 -29.05 -61.14
C LEU A 549 -21.59 -27.87 -60.40
N ASN A 550 -22.36 -26.82 -60.09
CA ASN A 550 -21.86 -25.72 -59.25
C ASN A 550 -21.61 -26.16 -57.80
N LEU A 551 -22.41 -27.10 -57.27
CA LEU A 551 -22.17 -27.68 -55.96
C LEU A 551 -20.92 -28.56 -55.94
N LEU A 552 -20.74 -29.41 -56.96
CA LEU A 552 -19.54 -30.23 -57.13
C LEU A 552 -18.29 -29.36 -57.30
N ASN A 553 -18.33 -28.33 -58.15
CA ASN A 553 -17.22 -27.39 -58.33
C ASN A 553 -16.76 -26.79 -56.98
N ARG A 554 -17.70 -26.28 -56.18
CA ARG A 554 -17.42 -25.69 -54.86
C ARG A 554 -16.91 -26.73 -53.85
N ALA A 555 -17.50 -27.91 -53.81
CA ALA A 555 -17.10 -28.97 -52.89
C ALA A 555 -15.70 -29.52 -53.22
N GLU A 556 -15.40 -29.74 -54.50
CA GLU A 556 -14.09 -30.18 -54.98
C GLU A 556 -13.00 -29.13 -54.71
N GLU A 557 -13.29 -27.84 -54.93
CA GLU A 557 -12.36 -26.75 -54.62
C GLU A 557 -12.04 -26.67 -53.12
N GLN A 558 -13.08 -26.70 -52.26
CA GLN A 558 -12.89 -26.69 -50.81
C GLN A 558 -12.13 -27.92 -50.30
N ILE A 559 -12.44 -29.12 -50.83
CA ILE A 559 -11.73 -30.35 -50.46
C ILE A 559 -10.27 -30.32 -50.92
N LYS A 560 -9.99 -29.78 -52.11
CA LYS A 560 -8.62 -29.61 -52.62
C LYS A 560 -7.78 -28.69 -51.73
N GLU A 561 -8.33 -27.57 -51.26
CA GLU A 561 -7.61 -26.71 -50.30
C GLU A 561 -7.54 -27.34 -48.90
N ALA A 562 -8.58 -28.06 -48.46
CA ALA A 562 -8.58 -28.79 -47.20
C ALA A 562 -7.49 -29.87 -47.14
N LEU A 563 -7.25 -30.61 -48.23
CA LEU A 563 -6.16 -31.59 -48.33
C LEU A 563 -4.78 -30.91 -48.19
N LYS A 564 -4.53 -29.76 -48.83
CA LYS A 564 -3.30 -28.97 -48.59
C LYS A 564 -3.19 -28.46 -47.16
N GLY A 565 -4.32 -28.15 -46.52
CA GLY A 565 -4.41 -27.79 -45.11
C GLY A 565 -4.04 -28.98 -44.21
N LEU A 566 -4.51 -30.17 -44.55
CA LEU A 566 -4.19 -31.42 -43.86
C LEU A 566 -2.69 -31.73 -43.93
N ASP A 567 -2.04 -31.57 -45.09
CA ASP A 567 -0.58 -31.75 -45.22
C ASP A 567 0.18 -30.86 -44.23
N LYS A 568 -0.23 -29.59 -44.11
CA LYS A 568 0.34 -28.64 -43.13
C LYS A 568 0.08 -29.08 -41.68
N LEU A 569 -1.09 -29.64 -41.39
CA LEU A 569 -1.45 -30.16 -40.07
C LEU A 569 -0.68 -31.43 -39.71
N GLN A 570 -0.30 -32.25 -40.70
CA GLN A 570 0.44 -33.51 -40.50
C GLN A 570 1.95 -33.32 -40.35
N LYS A 571 2.54 -32.23 -40.85
CA LYS A 571 3.96 -31.94 -40.64
C LYS A 571 4.31 -31.88 -39.14
N PRO A 572 5.48 -32.42 -38.73
CA PRO A 572 6.04 -32.13 -37.41
C PRO A 572 6.32 -30.62 -37.28
N GLN A 573 6.20 -30.10 -36.06
CA GLN A 573 6.61 -28.73 -35.72
C GLN A 573 8.08 -28.71 -35.30
#